data_AF-A0A925LI06-F1
#
_entry.id   AF-A0A925LI06-F1
#
_cell.length_a   1.000
_cell.length_b   1.000
_cell.length_c   1.000
_cell.angle_alpha   90.00
_cell.angle_beta   90.00
_cell.angle_gamma   90.00
#
_symmetry.space_group_name_H-M   'P 1'
#
loop_
_entity.id
_entity.type
_entity.pdbx_description
1 polymer ?
#
loop_
_entity_poly.entity_id
_entity_poly.type
_entity_poly.pdbx_seq_one_letter_code
_entity_poly.pdbx_strand_id
1 'polypeptide(L)'
;MNDGVLMKVVILGVTGIVFVFITIQLVIKSLKMFGRKIERLILFSIGLFLLNWFLLNMDVVSEAEFLEQYLCLFFLAVLSFFDFQDKSVPLGWVVAGGVCGLATMFLTHEQQLVQQLLVALIITGSMLLISKVTKEGIGCGDGYVLGLMSLFIGWKLAVGIFVLALFLSALFGILLIILKKAHKKSTLPFIPFLLVGTLLLVWI
;
A
#
# COMPACT_ATOMS: atom_id res chain seq x y z
N MET A 1 33.52 -3.29 14.58
CA MET A 1 32.22 -3.28 13.86
C MET A 1 32.30 -4.40 12.83
N ASN A 2 31.42 -5.39 12.88
CA ASN A 2 31.57 -6.67 12.18
C ASN A 2 31.46 -6.46 10.66
N ASP A 3 32.38 -7.02 9.87
CA ASP A 3 32.41 -6.87 8.39
C ASP A 3 31.10 -7.30 7.72
N GLY A 4 30.35 -8.23 8.34
CA GLY A 4 29.03 -8.65 7.88
C GLY A 4 27.93 -7.59 8.02
N VAL A 5 28.05 -6.64 8.95
CA VAL A 5 27.09 -5.52 9.09
C VAL A 5 27.35 -4.50 7.99
N LEU A 6 28.63 -4.19 7.74
CA LEU A 6 29.03 -3.29 6.66
C LEU A 6 28.58 -3.84 5.30
N MET A 7 28.76 -5.15 5.07
CA MET A 7 28.33 -5.82 3.84
C MET A 7 26.80 -5.76 3.66
N LYS A 8 26.01 -5.95 4.74
CA LYS A 8 24.55 -5.82 4.69
C LYS A 8 24.09 -4.38 4.38
N VAL A 9 24.73 -3.38 4.99
CA VAL A 9 24.45 -1.95 4.73
C VAL A 9 24.77 -1.59 3.28
N VAL A 10 25.89 -2.08 2.73
CA VAL A 10 26.25 -1.86 1.33
C VAL A 10 25.25 -2.55 0.39
N ILE A 11 24.85 -3.79 0.69
CA ILE A 11 23.86 -4.51 -0.12
C ILE A 11 22.51 -3.80 -0.09
N LEU A 12 22.03 -3.37 1.08
CA LEU A 12 20.76 -2.65 1.24
C LEU A 12 20.78 -1.26 0.59
N GLY A 13 21.90 -0.54 0.69
CA GLY A 13 22.10 0.73 -0.01
C GLY A 13 22.08 0.54 -1.53
N VAL A 14 22.75 -0.50 -2.03
CA VAL A 14 22.79 -0.82 -3.47
C VAL A 14 21.41 -1.28 -3.96
N THR A 15 20.68 -2.11 -3.22
CA THR A 15 19.32 -2.53 -3.59
C THR A 15 18.35 -1.36 -3.55
N GLY A 16 18.47 -0.45 -2.58
CA GLY A 16 17.70 0.79 -2.52
C GLY A 16 17.96 1.70 -3.71
N ILE A 17 19.22 1.90 -4.11
CA ILE A 17 19.60 2.71 -5.27
C ILE A 17 19.10 2.07 -6.58
N VAL A 18 19.24 0.75 -6.73
CA VAL A 18 18.75 0.01 -7.89
C VAL A 18 17.22 0.06 -7.93
N PHE A 19 16.53 -0.02 -6.79
CA PHE A 19 15.08 0.11 -6.71
C PHE A 19 14.60 1.51 -7.07
N VAL A 20 15.26 2.57 -6.58
CA VAL A 20 15.00 3.96 -6.98
C VAL A 20 15.22 4.12 -8.48
N PHE A 21 16.29 3.55 -9.03
CA PHE A 21 16.57 3.59 -10.46
C PHE A 21 15.50 2.86 -11.29
N ILE A 22 15.09 1.66 -10.88
CA ILE A 22 14.01 0.91 -11.55
C ILE A 22 12.68 1.67 -11.45
N THR A 23 12.38 2.26 -10.29
CA THR A 23 11.18 3.08 -10.08
C THR A 23 11.20 4.30 -11.00
N ILE A 24 12.36 4.97 -11.13
CA ILE A 24 12.54 6.07 -12.09
C ILE A 24 12.36 5.60 -13.53
N GLN A 25 12.87 4.42 -13.91
CA GLN A 25 12.70 3.86 -15.26
C GLN A 25 11.24 3.48 -15.55
N LEU A 26 10.54 2.88 -14.59
CA LEU A 26 9.12 2.57 -14.68
C LEU A 26 8.28 3.84 -14.72
N VAL A 27 8.68 4.88 -13.98
CA VAL A 27 8.12 6.23 -14.04
C VAL A 27 8.32 6.84 -15.43
N ILE A 28 9.51 6.81 -16.00
CA ILE A 28 9.78 7.32 -17.37
C ILE A 28 8.97 6.55 -18.41
N LYS A 29 8.80 5.24 -18.23
CA LYS A 29 7.97 4.39 -19.10
C LYS A 29 6.47 4.68 -18.95
N SER A 30 6.02 5.00 -17.74
CA SER A 30 4.65 5.45 -17.44
C SER A 30 4.36 6.86 -17.98
N LEU A 31 5.33 7.77 -17.91
CA LEU A 31 5.29 9.12 -18.49
C LEU A 31 5.12 9.12 -20.02
N LYS A 32 5.66 8.11 -20.72
CA LYS A 32 5.44 7.92 -22.16
C LYS A 32 4.01 7.45 -22.51
N MET A 33 3.25 6.95 -21.53
CA MET A 33 1.96 6.30 -21.76
C MET A 33 0.76 7.21 -21.41
N PHE A 34 0.90 8.13 -20.45
CA PHE A 34 -0.19 8.99 -19.98
C PHE A 34 0.34 10.38 -19.50
N GLY A 35 -0.21 11.48 -20.04
CA GLY A 35 0.33 12.84 -19.91
C GLY A 35 0.34 13.52 -18.51
N ARG A 36 0.60 14.85 -18.51
CA ARG A 36 0.97 15.79 -17.40
C ARG A 36 0.34 15.66 -15.99
N LYS A 37 -0.71 14.87 -15.77
CA LYS A 37 -1.32 14.67 -14.44
C LYS A 37 -0.52 13.70 -13.54
N ILE A 38 0.17 12.74 -14.15
CA ILE A 38 1.00 11.73 -13.45
C ILE A 38 2.26 12.35 -12.81
N GLU A 39 2.84 13.38 -13.43
CA GLU A 39 4.00 14.12 -12.91
C GLU A 39 3.75 14.70 -11.51
N ARG A 40 2.54 15.21 -11.24
CA ARG A 40 2.20 15.80 -9.94
C ARG A 40 2.04 14.74 -8.84
N LEU A 41 1.57 13.54 -9.19
CA LEU A 41 1.50 12.42 -8.23
C LEU A 41 2.90 11.93 -7.88
N ILE A 42 3.78 11.83 -8.88
CA ILE A 42 5.17 11.43 -8.69
C ILE A 42 5.91 12.45 -7.82
N LEU A 43 5.74 13.75 -8.09
CA LEU A 43 6.32 14.81 -7.26
C LEU A 43 5.77 14.78 -5.83
N PHE A 44 4.51 14.38 -5.63
CA PHE A 44 3.93 14.20 -4.31
C PHE A 44 4.52 12.98 -3.57
N SER A 45 4.68 11.84 -4.25
CA SER A 45 5.35 10.65 -3.69
C SER A 45 6.83 10.89 -3.37
N ILE A 46 7.54 11.64 -4.22
CA ILE A 46 8.93 12.07 -3.97
C ILE A 46 8.99 13.06 -2.81
N GLY A 47 8.03 13.99 -2.71
CA GLY A 47 7.92 14.92 -1.59
C GLY A 47 7.66 14.21 -0.25
N LEU A 48 6.80 13.19 -0.25
CA LEU A 48 6.59 12.30 0.91
C LEU A 48 7.86 11.55 1.29
N PHE A 49 8.62 11.06 0.30
CA PHE A 49 9.91 10.40 0.52
C PHE A 49 10.95 11.34 1.16
N LEU A 50 11.08 12.57 0.66
CA LEU A 50 12.03 13.55 1.20
C LEU A 50 11.63 14.07 2.58
N LEU A 51 10.33 14.28 2.82
CA LEU A 51 9.82 14.63 4.14
C LEU A 51 10.06 13.48 5.13
N ASN A 52 9.86 12.25 4.69
CA ASN A 52 10.10 11.06 5.49
C ASN A 52 11.59 10.88 5.81
N TRP A 53 12.48 11.02 4.82
CA TRP A 53 13.95 11.06 5.02
C TRP A 53 14.36 12.13 6.04
N PHE A 54 13.74 13.31 5.98
CA PHE A 54 14.03 14.42 6.91
C PHE A 54 13.53 14.15 8.34
N LEU A 55 12.34 13.57 8.49
CA LEU A 55 11.78 13.21 9.80
C LEU A 55 12.51 12.02 10.45
N LEU A 56 13.20 11.19 9.64
CA LEU A 56 13.91 9.97 10.06
C LEU A 56 15.38 10.16 10.44
N ASN A 57 15.87 11.39 10.56
CA ASN A 57 17.12 11.64 11.30
C ASN A 57 16.97 11.43 12.83
N MET A 58 15.89 10.77 13.26
CA MET A 58 15.67 10.32 14.63
C MET A 58 15.55 8.80 14.62
N ASP A 59 16.55 8.16 15.24
CA ASP A 59 16.65 6.73 15.53
C ASP A 59 15.31 6.11 15.95
N VAL A 60 15.01 4.85 15.54
CA VAL A 60 14.31 3.79 16.34
C VAL A 60 13.73 2.59 15.53
N VAL A 61 13.78 2.51 14.19
CA VAL A 61 13.16 1.36 13.46
C VAL A 61 14.16 0.60 12.56
N SER A 62 14.01 -0.73 12.51
CA SER A 62 14.79 -1.67 11.69
C SER A 62 14.70 -1.33 10.19
N GLU A 63 15.83 -1.27 9.48
CA GLU A 63 15.90 -0.92 8.04
C GLU A 63 14.97 -1.77 7.15
N ALA A 64 14.68 -3.02 7.54
CA ALA A 64 13.83 -3.95 6.80
C ALA A 64 12.33 -3.62 6.90
N GLU A 65 11.86 -3.22 8.09
CA GLU A 65 10.46 -2.88 8.32
C GLU A 65 10.10 -1.59 7.57
N PHE A 66 11.02 -0.63 7.49
CA PHE A 66 10.85 0.57 6.68
C PHE A 66 10.64 0.27 5.20
N LEU A 67 11.40 -0.67 4.64
CA LEU A 67 11.27 -1.03 3.23
C LEU A 67 9.89 -1.63 2.95
N GLU A 68 9.40 -2.52 3.81
CA GLU A 68 8.09 -3.16 3.67
C GLU A 68 6.95 -2.12 3.76
N GLN A 69 7.03 -1.20 4.73
CA GLN A 69 6.06 -0.12 4.88
C GLN A 69 6.06 0.84 3.69
N TYR A 70 7.25 1.21 3.18
CA TYR A 70 7.37 2.10 2.04
C TYR A 70 6.85 1.46 0.76
N LEU A 71 7.16 0.18 0.51
CA LEU A 71 6.60 -0.58 -0.60
C LEU A 71 5.08 -0.67 -0.51
N CYS A 72 4.55 -0.95 0.68
CA CYS A 72 3.11 -0.96 0.93
C CYS A 72 2.47 0.37 0.54
N LEU A 73 3.02 1.49 1.04
CA LEU A 73 2.56 2.84 0.73
C LEU A 73 2.65 3.16 -0.77
N PHE A 74 3.72 2.75 -1.44
CA PHE A 74 3.88 2.94 -2.88
C PHE A 74 2.79 2.21 -3.67
N PHE A 75 2.58 0.92 -3.40
CA PHE A 75 1.53 0.14 -4.08
C PHE A 75 0.13 0.68 -3.76
N LEU A 76 -0.13 1.04 -2.50
CA LEU A 76 -1.38 1.69 -2.09
C LEU A 76 -1.61 3.01 -2.80
N ALA A 77 -0.58 3.84 -3.00
CA ALA A 77 -0.70 5.11 -3.70
C ALA A 77 -1.06 4.92 -5.17
N VAL A 78 -0.42 3.97 -5.83
CA VAL A 78 -0.74 3.60 -7.22
C VAL A 78 -2.17 3.06 -7.31
N LEU A 79 -2.55 2.12 -6.46
CA LEU A 79 -3.88 1.51 -6.46
C LEU A 79 -4.98 2.53 -6.08
N SER A 80 -4.72 3.42 -5.13
CA SER A 80 -5.60 4.54 -4.75
C SER A 80 -5.86 5.48 -5.92
N PHE A 81 -4.84 5.76 -6.73
CA PHE A 81 -4.99 6.60 -7.92
C PHE A 81 -5.89 5.97 -9.00
N PHE A 82 -5.76 4.66 -9.20
CA PHE A 82 -6.63 3.91 -10.11
C PHE A 82 -8.05 3.78 -9.55
N ASP A 83 -8.20 3.51 -8.26
CA ASP A 83 -9.50 3.42 -7.59
C ASP A 83 -10.27 4.76 -7.66
N PHE A 84 -9.57 5.87 -7.47
CA PHE A 84 -10.19 7.20 -7.53
C PHE A 84 -10.65 7.59 -8.94
N GLN A 85 -9.90 7.24 -9.98
CA GLN A 85 -10.24 7.61 -11.37
C GLN A 85 -11.12 6.59 -12.06
N ASP A 86 -10.71 5.33 -12.07
CA ASP A 86 -11.30 4.28 -12.89
C ASP A 86 -12.27 3.41 -12.09
N LYS A 87 -12.37 3.63 -10.76
CA LYS A 87 -13.19 2.82 -9.83
C LYS A 87 -12.96 1.32 -9.98
N SER A 88 -11.75 0.97 -10.39
CA SER A 88 -11.33 -0.39 -10.67
C SER A 88 -9.90 -0.59 -10.18
N VAL A 89 -9.63 -1.80 -9.69
CA VAL A 89 -8.34 -2.17 -9.14
C VAL A 89 -7.61 -3.01 -10.19
N PRO A 90 -6.54 -2.47 -10.84
CA PRO A 90 -5.82 -3.21 -11.85
C PRO A 90 -5.05 -4.37 -11.21
N LEU A 91 -5.49 -5.60 -11.50
CA LEU A 91 -4.96 -6.81 -10.89
C LEU A 91 -3.44 -6.99 -11.11
N GLY A 92 -2.90 -6.50 -12.22
CA GLY A 92 -1.46 -6.55 -12.50
C GLY A 92 -0.61 -5.86 -11.43
N TRP A 93 -1.07 -4.72 -10.90
CA TRP A 93 -0.36 -4.00 -9.83
C TRP A 93 -0.49 -4.70 -8.48
N VAL A 94 -1.64 -5.32 -8.22
CA VAL A 94 -1.86 -6.12 -7.01
C VAL A 94 -0.93 -7.35 -7.02
N VAL A 95 -0.84 -8.05 -8.15
CA VAL A 95 0.05 -9.22 -8.30
C VAL A 95 1.51 -8.81 -8.20
N ALA A 96 1.92 -7.70 -8.85
CA ALA A 96 3.27 -7.17 -8.72
C ALA A 96 3.61 -6.84 -7.26
N GLY A 97 2.69 -6.19 -6.54
CA GLY A 97 2.83 -5.95 -5.11
C GLY A 97 2.94 -7.23 -4.30
N GLY A 98 2.12 -8.24 -4.59
CA GLY A 98 2.13 -9.52 -3.87
C GLY A 98 3.45 -10.25 -4.04
N VAL A 99 4.00 -10.28 -5.25
CA VAL A 99 5.32 -10.85 -5.53
C VAL A 99 6.41 -10.08 -4.78
N CYS A 100 6.37 -8.74 -4.78
CA CYS A 100 7.31 -7.92 -4.03
C CYS A 100 7.22 -8.18 -2.52
N GLY A 101 6.01 -8.23 -1.95
CA GLY A 101 5.79 -8.49 -0.53
C GLY A 101 6.27 -9.87 -0.10
N LEU A 102 6.05 -10.90 -0.93
CA LEU A 102 6.59 -12.24 -0.68
C LEU A 102 8.11 -12.27 -0.77
N ALA A 103 8.70 -11.56 -1.74
CA ALA A 103 10.15 -11.48 -1.88
C ALA A 103 10.80 -10.78 -0.68
N THR A 104 10.25 -9.65 -0.22
CA THR A 104 10.76 -8.97 0.98
C THR A 104 10.62 -9.87 2.19
N MET A 105 9.46 -10.50 2.36
CA MET A 105 9.20 -11.38 3.49
C MET A 105 10.15 -12.59 3.56
N PHE A 106 10.48 -13.19 2.42
CA PHE A 106 11.45 -14.27 2.35
C PHE A 106 12.85 -13.83 2.80
N LEU A 107 13.23 -12.59 2.51
CA LEU A 107 14.54 -12.04 2.85
C LEU A 107 14.63 -11.55 4.31
N THR A 108 13.51 -11.13 4.89
CA THR A 108 13.46 -10.47 6.20
C THR A 108 12.93 -11.37 7.32
N HIS A 109 11.93 -12.21 7.02
CA HIS A 109 11.12 -12.93 8.00
C HIS A 109 10.89 -14.41 7.60
N GLU A 110 11.94 -15.11 7.16
CA GLU A 110 11.87 -16.50 6.65
C GLU A 110 11.04 -17.44 7.55
N GLN A 111 11.24 -17.36 8.87
CA GLN A 111 10.54 -18.23 9.84
C GLN A 111 9.03 -17.97 9.95
N GLN A 112 8.55 -16.77 9.57
CA GLN A 112 7.14 -16.38 9.66
C GLN A 112 6.41 -16.48 8.31
N LEU A 113 7.09 -16.84 7.23
CA LEU A 113 6.57 -16.82 5.85
C LEU A 113 5.23 -17.53 5.70
N VAL A 114 5.15 -18.77 6.19
CA VAL A 114 3.93 -19.57 6.12
C VAL A 114 2.79 -18.90 6.88
N GLN A 115 3.06 -18.32 8.04
CA GLN A 115 2.05 -17.67 8.87
C GLN A 115 1.47 -16.44 8.18
N GLN A 116 2.29 -15.50 7.70
CA GLN A 116 1.75 -14.29 7.08
C GLN A 116 1.08 -14.59 5.73
N LEU A 117 1.59 -15.56 4.95
CA LEU A 117 0.92 -16.01 3.74
C LEU A 117 -0.49 -16.56 4.05
N LEU A 118 -0.60 -17.41 5.06
CA LEU A 118 -1.90 -17.93 5.51
C LEU A 118 -2.83 -16.80 5.94
N VAL A 119 -2.32 -15.82 6.69
CA VAL A 119 -3.14 -14.69 7.12
C VAL A 119 -3.59 -13.83 5.94
N ALA A 120 -2.71 -13.55 4.98
CA ALA A 120 -3.07 -12.82 3.77
C ALA A 120 -4.14 -13.56 2.94
N LEU A 121 -4.02 -14.88 2.83
CA LEU A 121 -5.03 -15.72 2.17
C LEU A 121 -6.36 -15.71 2.92
N ILE A 122 -6.34 -15.77 4.26
CA ILE A 122 -7.55 -15.71 5.09
C ILE A 122 -8.24 -14.34 4.97
N ILE A 123 -7.47 -13.24 5.03
CA ILE A 123 -8.00 -11.88 4.88
C ILE A 123 -8.60 -11.71 3.48
N THR A 124 -7.86 -12.09 2.44
CA THR A 124 -8.36 -11.99 1.06
C THR A 124 -9.60 -12.86 0.85
N GLY A 125 -9.54 -14.13 1.29
CA GLY A 125 -10.63 -15.09 1.15
C GLY A 125 -11.90 -14.68 1.90
N SER A 126 -11.76 -14.20 3.13
CA SER A 126 -12.91 -13.70 3.92
C SER A 126 -13.54 -12.47 3.27
N MET A 127 -12.75 -11.52 2.77
CA MET A 127 -13.26 -10.35 2.06
C MET A 127 -13.98 -10.74 0.76
N LEU A 128 -13.44 -11.69 0.00
CA LEU A 128 -14.09 -12.18 -1.23
C LEU A 128 -15.41 -12.92 -0.93
N LEU A 129 -15.46 -13.69 0.16
CA LEU A 129 -16.70 -14.32 0.62
C LEU A 129 -17.75 -13.28 0.99
N ILE A 130 -17.37 -12.24 1.75
CA ILE A 130 -18.27 -11.15 2.11
C ILE A 130 -18.74 -10.39 0.87
N SER A 131 -17.85 -10.12 -0.08
CA SER A 131 -18.19 -9.48 -1.36
C SER A 131 -19.25 -10.29 -2.12
N LYS A 132 -19.09 -11.62 -2.22
CA LYS A 132 -20.08 -12.50 -2.87
C LYS A 132 -21.44 -12.50 -2.16
N VAL A 133 -21.43 -12.61 -0.82
CA VAL A 133 -22.68 -12.63 -0.02
C VAL A 133 -23.42 -11.29 -0.11
N THR A 134 -22.69 -10.18 -0.15
CA THR A 134 -23.24 -8.82 -0.26
C THR A 134 -23.60 -8.42 -1.69
N LYS A 135 -23.50 -9.32 -2.67
CA LYS A 135 -23.70 -9.03 -4.10
C LYS A 135 -22.82 -7.86 -4.58
N GLU A 136 -21.53 -7.92 -4.26
CA GLU A 136 -20.53 -6.89 -4.56
C GLU A 136 -20.76 -5.55 -3.84
N GLY A 137 -21.46 -5.57 -2.69
CA GLY A 137 -21.58 -4.39 -1.82
C GLY A 137 -20.23 -3.91 -1.29
N ILE A 138 -19.29 -4.84 -1.04
CA ILE A 138 -17.86 -4.56 -0.84
C ILE A 138 -17.13 -4.98 -2.11
N GLY A 139 -16.25 -4.12 -2.63
CA GLY A 139 -15.52 -4.39 -3.86
C GLY A 139 -14.58 -5.58 -3.71
N CYS A 140 -14.61 -6.52 -4.65
CA CYS A 140 -13.61 -7.62 -4.68
C CYS A 140 -12.17 -7.06 -4.71
N GLY A 141 -11.98 -5.91 -5.38
CA GLY A 141 -10.73 -5.17 -5.43
C GLY A 141 -10.16 -4.84 -4.05
N ASP A 142 -11.02 -4.32 -3.15
CA ASP A 142 -10.62 -3.92 -1.79
C ASP A 142 -10.09 -5.10 -0.98
N GLY A 143 -10.70 -6.28 -1.15
CA GLY A 143 -10.25 -7.52 -0.52
C GLY A 143 -8.85 -7.95 -0.96
N TYR A 144 -8.54 -7.80 -2.25
CA TYR A 144 -7.19 -8.09 -2.75
C TYR A 144 -6.15 -7.09 -2.23
N VAL A 145 -6.50 -5.80 -2.14
CA VAL A 145 -5.60 -4.77 -1.60
C VAL A 145 -5.34 -4.99 -0.11
N LEU A 146 -6.34 -5.39 0.67
CA LEU A 146 -6.16 -5.72 2.08
C LEU A 146 -5.26 -6.95 2.29
N GLY A 147 -5.45 -7.98 1.48
CA GLY A 147 -4.56 -9.13 1.45
C GLY A 147 -3.11 -8.74 1.17
N LEU A 148 -2.91 -7.93 0.12
CA LEU A 148 -1.62 -7.37 -0.23
C LEU A 148 -0.97 -6.59 0.92
N MET A 149 -1.71 -5.68 1.55
CA MET A 149 -1.20 -4.90 2.68
C MET A 149 -0.75 -5.79 3.83
N SER A 150 -1.54 -6.83 4.15
CA SER A 150 -1.22 -7.73 5.25
C SER A 150 0.09 -8.51 5.07
N LEU A 151 0.57 -8.67 3.83
CA LEU A 151 1.89 -9.24 3.55
C LEU A 151 3.04 -8.28 3.85
N PHE A 152 2.82 -6.97 3.80
CA PHE A 152 3.85 -5.98 4.07
C PHE A 152 3.89 -5.53 5.53
N ILE A 153 2.74 -5.24 6.12
CA ILE A 153 2.68 -4.61 7.46
C ILE A 153 2.14 -5.57 8.52
N GLY A 154 1.85 -6.82 8.14
CA GLY A 154 1.24 -7.80 9.01
C GLY A 154 -0.25 -7.57 9.27
N TRP A 155 -0.87 -8.55 9.91
CA TRP A 155 -2.33 -8.62 10.03
C TRP A 155 -2.94 -7.68 11.06
N LYS A 156 -2.24 -7.43 12.18
CA LYS A 156 -2.74 -6.56 13.26
C LYS A 156 -2.93 -5.13 12.75
N LEU A 157 -1.88 -4.60 12.11
CA LEU A 157 -1.90 -3.29 11.49
C LEU A 157 -2.89 -3.24 10.32
N ALA A 158 -2.92 -4.26 9.46
CA ALA A 158 -3.86 -4.31 8.34
C ALA A 158 -5.33 -4.23 8.78
N VAL A 159 -5.72 -4.97 9.83
CA VAL A 159 -7.08 -4.91 10.38
C VAL A 159 -7.37 -3.55 11.01
N GLY A 160 -6.41 -2.99 11.77
CA GLY A 160 -6.56 -1.64 12.35
C GLY A 160 -6.77 -0.56 11.27
N ILE A 161 -5.97 -0.61 10.21
CA ILE A 161 -6.07 0.30 9.07
C ILE A 161 -7.39 0.10 8.33
N PHE A 162 -7.83 -1.14 8.13
CA PHE A 162 -9.12 -1.43 7.52
C PHE A 162 -10.28 -0.81 8.30
N VAL A 163 -10.31 -0.99 9.61
CA VAL A 163 -11.35 -0.41 10.48
C VAL A 163 -11.31 1.13 10.43
N LEU A 164 -10.13 1.73 10.48
CA LEU A 164 -9.97 3.17 10.36
C LEU A 164 -10.43 3.70 9.00
N ALA A 165 -10.10 2.99 7.92
CA ALA A 165 -10.53 3.33 6.56
C ALA A 165 -12.05 3.22 6.40
N LEU A 166 -12.69 2.20 7.00
CA LEU A 166 -14.15 2.08 7.05
C LEU A 166 -14.79 3.27 7.78
N PHE A 167 -14.22 3.69 8.91
CA PHE A 167 -14.71 4.84 9.65
C PHE A 167 -14.58 6.14 8.85
N LEU A 168 -13.42 6.39 8.25
CA LEU A 168 -13.16 7.59 7.44
C LEU A 168 -14.05 7.65 6.19
N SER A 169 -14.19 6.52 5.48
CA SER A 169 -15.04 6.44 4.29
C SER A 169 -16.52 6.62 4.62
N ALA A 170 -16.99 6.08 5.74
CA ALA A 170 -18.36 6.30 6.22
C ALA A 170 -18.62 7.78 6.55
N LEU A 171 -17.71 8.42 7.29
CA LEU A 171 -17.82 9.84 7.65
C LEU A 171 -17.82 10.73 6.39
N PHE A 172 -16.92 10.46 5.45
CA PHE A 172 -16.85 11.20 4.20
C PHE A 172 -18.09 10.98 3.31
N GLY A 173 -18.60 9.75 3.26
CA GLY A 173 -19.85 9.42 2.57
C GLY A 173 -21.05 10.18 3.13
N ILE A 174 -21.19 10.25 4.46
CA ILE A 174 -22.24 11.03 5.13
C ILE A 174 -22.10 12.52 4.79
N LEU A 175 -20.89 13.07 4.87
CA LEU A 175 -20.63 14.48 4.54
C LEU A 175 -21.04 14.81 3.10
N LEU A 176 -20.70 13.94 2.13
CA LEU A 176 -21.08 14.14 0.73
C LEU A 176 -22.59 14.09 0.49
N ILE A 177 -23.32 13.25 1.23
CA ILE A 177 -24.77 13.18 1.18
C ILE A 177 -25.40 14.47 1.74
N ILE A 178 -24.90 14.96 2.88
CA ILE A 178 -25.37 16.22 3.49
C ILE A 178 -25.11 17.40 2.55
N LEU A 179 -23.95 17.44 1.90
CA LEU A 179 -23.59 18.46 0.90
C LEU A 179 -24.33 18.30 -0.44
N LYS A 180 -25.21 17.29 -0.57
CA LYS A 180 -25.94 16.93 -1.80
C LYS A 180 -25.03 16.68 -3.02
N LYS A 181 -23.76 16.32 -2.78
CA LYS A 181 -22.76 16.01 -3.81
C LYS A 181 -22.71 14.51 -4.16
N ALA A 182 -23.37 13.66 -3.39
CA ALA A 182 -23.50 12.22 -3.65
C ALA A 182 -24.90 11.71 -3.28
N HIS A 183 -25.30 10.59 -3.89
CA HIS A 183 -26.54 9.88 -3.56
C HIS A 183 -26.22 8.59 -2.78
N LYS A 184 -27.24 8.02 -2.11
CA LYS A 184 -27.11 6.76 -1.34
C LYS A 184 -26.57 5.56 -2.13
N LYS A 185 -26.56 5.61 -3.47
CA LYS A 185 -26.04 4.56 -4.35
C LYS A 185 -24.69 4.92 -5.02
N SER A 186 -24.12 6.07 -4.69
CA SER A 186 -22.83 6.47 -5.24
C SER A 186 -21.71 5.59 -4.67
N THR A 187 -20.96 4.92 -5.56
CA THR A 187 -19.78 4.15 -5.19
C THR A 187 -18.63 5.09 -4.84
N LEU A 188 -18.12 4.93 -3.61
CA LEU A 188 -17.02 5.70 -3.05
C LEU A 188 -15.71 4.91 -3.24
N PRO A 189 -14.62 5.51 -3.72
CA PRO A 189 -13.32 4.83 -3.80
C PRO A 189 -12.80 4.58 -2.38
N PHE A 190 -12.58 3.32 -2.01
CA PHE A 190 -12.20 2.91 -0.65
C PHE A 190 -10.69 2.94 -0.43
N ILE A 191 -9.89 2.63 -1.46
CA ILE A 191 -8.44 2.51 -1.36
C ILE A 191 -7.74 3.83 -0.94
N PRO A 192 -8.22 5.03 -1.34
CA PRO A 192 -7.70 6.28 -0.78
C PRO A 192 -7.82 6.38 0.75
N PHE A 193 -8.88 5.83 1.34
CA PHE A 193 -9.04 5.80 2.80
C PHE A 193 -8.12 4.77 3.46
N LEU A 194 -7.86 3.64 2.81
CA LEU A 194 -6.83 2.69 3.25
C LEU A 194 -5.44 3.33 3.26
N LEU A 195 -5.10 4.11 2.23
CA LEU A 195 -3.84 4.84 2.17
C LEU A 195 -3.70 5.83 3.33
N VAL A 196 -4.75 6.60 3.62
CA VAL A 196 -4.73 7.55 4.75
C VAL A 196 -4.60 6.79 6.09
N GLY A 197 -5.33 5.70 6.27
CA GLY A 197 -5.21 4.88 7.48
C GLY A 197 -3.81 4.30 7.66
N THR A 198 -3.18 3.85 6.57
CA THR A 198 -1.80 3.35 6.57
C THR A 198 -0.82 4.46 6.97
N LEU A 199 -0.95 5.66 6.40
CA LEU A 199 -0.13 6.82 6.75
C LEU A 199 -0.26 7.25 8.22
N LEU A 200 -1.37 6.94 8.89
CA LEU A 200 -1.58 7.29 10.28
C LEU A 200 -1.09 6.21 11.26
N LEU A 201 -1.34 4.94 10.95
CA LEU A 201 -1.11 3.84 11.89
C LEU A 201 0.25 3.17 11.78
N VAL A 202 0.94 3.29 10.64
CA VAL A 202 2.19 2.53 10.41
C VAL A 202 3.36 3.00 11.29
N TRP A 203 3.23 4.16 11.93
CA TRP A 203 4.25 4.79 12.77
C TRP A 203 4.09 4.51 14.27
N ILE A 204 3.03 3.81 14.65
CA ILE A 204 2.62 3.58 16.04
C ILE A 204 2.97 2.16 16.45
#